data_AF-A0A183FWU1-F1
#
_entry.id   AF-A0A183FWU1-F1
#
_cell.length_a   1.000
_cell.length_b   1.000
_cell.length_c   1.000
_cell.angle_alpha   90.00
_cell.angle_beta   90.00
_cell.angle_gamma   90.00
#
_symmetry.space_group_name_H-M   'P 1'
#
loop_
_entity.id
_entity.type
_entity.pdbx_description
1 polymer ?
#
loop_
_entity_poly.entity_id
_entity_poly.type
_entity_poly.pdbx_seq_one_letter_code
_entity_poly.pdbx_strand_id
1 'polypeptide(L)'
;MANDLASELSRRKRTAWGAFKSVEEVAKKTKNVRLRAHLFDSTVLPALTYASKTWAIRKQDEHAISVAQRGIERTILGVTRLTQVREGFRSSELRRRSKIRDAVAWAKLSKIRWAGHIMRFAETRWTRAVIDWIPRDVKRTPGRPPTRWSDFFVKTLNDR
;
A
#
# COMPACT_ATOMS: atom_id res chain seq x y z
N MET A 1 10.16 18.91 -11.60
CA MET A 1 9.99 18.14 -10.35
C MET A 1 9.78 16.68 -10.69
N ALA A 2 10.70 15.78 -10.32
CA ALA A 2 10.53 14.35 -10.54
C ALA A 2 9.56 13.80 -9.47
N ASN A 3 8.37 13.36 -9.88
CA ASN A 3 7.46 12.59 -9.02
C ASN A 3 8.05 11.18 -8.81
N ASP A 4 9.05 11.08 -7.94
CA ASP A 4 9.66 9.80 -7.58
C ASP A 4 8.86 9.10 -6.48
N LEU A 5 8.11 8.06 -6.87
CA LEU A 5 7.34 7.22 -5.97
C LEU A 5 8.24 6.54 -4.91
N ALA A 6 9.52 6.30 -5.20
CA ALA A 6 10.42 5.66 -4.24
C ALA A 6 10.68 6.56 -3.02
N SER A 7 10.89 7.87 -3.23
CA SER A 7 11.00 8.86 -2.16
C SER A 7 9.72 8.92 -1.30
N GLU A 8 8.55 8.89 -1.94
CA GLU A 8 7.26 8.92 -1.24
C GLU A 8 7.04 7.66 -0.42
N LEU A 9 7.31 6.48 -0.98
CA LEU A 9 7.23 5.22 -0.25
C LEU A 9 8.19 5.20 0.95
N SER A 10 9.37 5.78 0.82
CA SER A 10 10.33 5.89 1.92
C SER A 10 9.78 6.76 3.07
N ARG A 11 9.10 7.87 2.74
CA ARG A 11 8.38 8.69 3.74
C ARG A 11 7.24 7.92 4.41
N ARG A 12 6.45 7.18 3.63
CA ARG A 12 5.31 6.39 4.15
C ARG A 12 5.75 5.25 5.05
N LYS A 13 6.85 4.57 4.70
CA LYS A 13 7.49 3.57 5.58
C LYS A 13 7.86 4.17 6.93
N ARG A 14 8.56 5.31 6.93
CA ARG A 14 8.96 5.99 8.17
C ARG A 14 7.74 6.42 9.01
N THR A 15 6.73 6.98 8.35
CA THR A 15 5.48 7.42 9.02
C THR A 15 4.73 6.23 9.61
N ALA A 16 4.62 5.12 8.88
CA ALA A 16 3.99 3.89 9.38
C ALA A 16 4.73 3.30 10.58
N TRP A 17 6.07 3.31 10.55
CA TRP A 17 6.88 2.91 11.71
C TRP A 17 6.68 3.84 12.91
N GLY A 18 6.62 5.16 12.68
CA GLY A 18 6.31 6.13 13.74
C GLY A 18 4.93 5.92 14.35
N ALA A 19 3.91 5.71 13.52
CA ALA A 19 2.56 5.37 13.97
C ALA A 19 2.55 4.08 14.79
N PHE A 20 3.26 3.04 14.32
CA PHE A 20 3.39 1.79 15.06
C PHE A 20 4.08 1.97 16.41
N LYS A 21 5.15 2.77 16.47
CA LYS A 21 5.86 3.06 17.72
C LYS A 21 4.95 3.63 18.80
N SER A 22 4.00 4.47 18.44
CA SER A 22 3.02 5.04 19.39
C SER A 22 2.09 3.99 20.01
N VAL A 23 1.88 2.85 19.35
CA VAL A 23 0.95 1.78 19.79
C VAL A 23 1.66 0.46 20.08
N GLU A 24 3.00 0.42 20.02
CA GLU A 24 3.79 -0.82 20.06
C GLU A 24 3.56 -1.60 21.35
N GLU A 25 3.58 -0.91 22.50
CA GLU A 25 3.38 -1.52 23.81
C GLU A 25 2.00 -2.16 23.95
N VAL A 26 0.95 -1.44 23.52
CA VAL A 26 -0.43 -1.95 23.54
C VAL A 26 -0.57 -3.13 22.58
N ALA A 27 -0.01 -3.03 21.37
CA ALA A 27 -0.07 -4.08 20.38
C ALA A 27 0.62 -5.37 20.86
N LYS A 28 1.77 -5.29 21.53
CA LYS A 28 2.47 -6.47 22.06
C LYS A 28 1.75 -7.12 23.24
N LYS A 29 1.18 -6.33 24.15
CA LYS A 29 0.51 -6.83 25.36
C LYS A 29 -0.90 -7.37 25.09
N THR A 30 -1.54 -6.93 24.00
CA THR A 30 -2.89 -7.37 23.64
C THR A 30 -2.90 -8.84 23.20
N LYS A 31 -3.53 -9.71 24.02
CA LYS A 31 -3.72 -11.13 23.70
C LYS A 31 -4.77 -11.37 22.60
N ASN A 32 -5.79 -10.50 22.52
CA ASN A 32 -6.83 -10.63 21.51
C ASN A 32 -6.31 -10.22 20.12
N VAL A 33 -6.11 -11.21 19.25
CA VAL A 33 -5.55 -11.03 17.91
C VAL A 33 -6.41 -10.09 17.05
N ARG A 34 -7.74 -10.13 17.17
CA ARG A 34 -8.64 -9.27 16.38
C ARG A 34 -8.52 -7.81 16.81
N LEU A 35 -8.48 -7.55 18.12
CA LEU A 35 -8.29 -6.20 18.64
C LEU A 35 -6.94 -5.61 18.22
N ARG A 36 -5.89 -6.43 18.28
CA ARG A 36 -4.55 -6.06 17.83
C ARG A 36 -4.49 -5.75 16.33
N ALA A 37 -5.16 -6.57 15.52
CA ALA A 37 -5.28 -6.32 14.08
C ALA A 37 -6.05 -5.04 13.80
N HIS A 38 -7.16 -4.79 14.51
CA HIS A 38 -7.95 -3.57 14.39
C HIS A 38 -7.13 -2.31 14.77
N LEU A 39 -6.34 -2.39 15.84
CA LEU A 39 -5.43 -1.31 16.24
C LEU A 39 -4.43 -0.99 15.13
N PHE A 40 -3.81 -2.00 14.52
CA PHE A 40 -2.93 -1.79 13.37
C PHE A 40 -3.68 -1.19 12.17
N ASP A 41 -4.83 -1.76 11.82
CA ASP A 41 -5.61 -1.37 10.64
C ASP A 41 -6.14 0.07 10.74
N SER A 42 -6.34 0.58 11.96
CA SER A 42 -6.79 1.97 12.21
C SER A 42 -5.65 2.98 12.32
N THR A 43 -4.42 2.56 12.63
CA THR A 43 -3.30 3.49 12.92
C THR A 43 -2.19 3.41 11.87
N VAL A 44 -1.63 2.21 11.67
CA VAL A 44 -0.45 1.99 10.83
C VAL A 44 -0.83 1.87 9.36
N LEU A 45 -1.93 1.17 9.07
CA LEU A 45 -2.37 0.95 7.70
C LEU A 45 -2.69 2.27 6.96
N PRO A 46 -3.39 3.26 7.54
CA PRO A 46 -3.60 4.56 6.91
C PRO A 46 -2.29 5.32 6.69
N ALA A 47 -1.38 5.30 7.66
CA ALA A 47 -0.07 5.95 7.55
C ALA A 47 0.77 5.38 6.40
N LEU A 48 0.74 4.05 6.21
CA LEU A 48 1.48 3.35 5.16
C LEU A 48 0.86 3.55 3.77
N THR A 49 -0.48 3.59 3.68
CA THR A 49 -1.22 3.59 2.41
C THR A 49 -1.78 4.97 2.04
N TYR A 50 -1.43 6.02 2.78
CA TYR A 50 -1.85 7.38 2.45
C TYR A 50 -1.44 7.75 1.02
N ALA A 51 -2.35 8.41 0.29
CA ALA A 51 -2.20 8.77 -1.11
C ALA A 51 -1.99 7.60 -2.10
N SER A 52 -2.03 6.33 -1.65
CA SER A 52 -1.84 5.18 -2.54
C SER A 52 -2.82 5.11 -3.71
N LYS A 53 -4.01 5.71 -3.56
CA LYS A 53 -5.01 5.85 -4.62
C LYS A 53 -4.53 6.66 -5.83
N THR A 54 -3.53 7.52 -5.69
CA THR A 54 -3.00 8.37 -6.77
C THR A 54 -1.72 7.81 -7.40
N TRP A 55 -1.11 6.77 -6.82
CA TRP A 55 0.16 6.23 -7.30
C TRP A 55 -0.01 5.32 -8.53
N ALA A 56 0.99 5.33 -9.41
CA ALA A 56 1.22 4.31 -10.41
C ALA A 56 2.11 3.21 -9.80
N ILE A 57 1.50 2.33 -8.99
CA ILE A 57 2.21 1.30 -8.22
C ILE A 57 2.79 0.23 -9.17
N ARG A 58 4.11 0.05 -9.17
CA ARG A 58 4.79 -1.06 -9.85
C ARG A 58 4.99 -2.25 -8.90
N LYS A 59 5.45 -3.38 -9.43
CA LYS A 59 5.72 -4.58 -8.62
C LYS A 59 6.79 -4.37 -7.54
N GLN A 60 7.81 -3.56 -7.82
CA GLN A 60 8.83 -3.17 -6.83
C GLN A 60 8.22 -2.34 -5.69
N ASP A 61 7.26 -1.48 -6.02
CA ASP A 61 6.55 -0.63 -5.06
C ASP A 61 5.62 -1.47 -4.17
N GLU A 62 4.89 -2.44 -4.75
CA GLU A 62 4.11 -3.44 -4.00
C GLU A 62 5.01 -4.21 -3.03
N HIS A 63 6.17 -4.69 -3.50
CA HIS A 63 7.12 -5.41 -2.67
C HIS A 63 7.63 -4.54 -1.51
N ALA A 64 7.93 -3.26 -1.76
CA ALA A 64 8.36 -2.31 -0.75
C ALA A 64 7.32 -2.11 0.36
N ILE A 65 6.03 -2.00 0.01
CA ILE A 65 4.91 -1.91 0.96
C ILE A 65 4.83 -3.20 1.78
N SER A 66 4.88 -4.36 1.12
CA SER A 66 4.83 -5.67 1.79
C SER A 66 6.01 -5.91 2.74
N VAL A 67 7.22 -5.46 2.39
CA VAL A 67 8.40 -5.55 3.28
C VAL A 67 8.19 -4.70 4.54
N ALA A 68 7.70 -3.48 4.38
CA ALA A 68 7.45 -2.58 5.51
C ALA A 68 6.43 -3.17 6.49
N GLN A 69 5.30 -3.66 5.96
CA GLN A 69 4.26 -4.28 6.76
C GLN A 69 4.76 -5.56 7.47
N ARG A 70 5.50 -6.42 6.78
CA ARG A 70 6.09 -7.65 7.38
C ARG A 70 7.06 -7.34 8.50
N GLY A 71 7.79 -6.23 8.42
CA GLY A 71 8.66 -5.77 9.50
C GLY A 71 7.88 -5.51 10.78
N ILE A 72 6.74 -4.83 10.67
CA ILE A 72 5.90 -4.49 11.81
C ILE A 72 5.16 -5.73 12.36
N GLU A 73 4.63 -6.60 11.47
CA GLU A 73 4.01 -7.86 11.87
C GLU A 73 4.92 -8.74 12.72
N ARG A 74 6.20 -8.83 12.34
CA ARG A 74 7.21 -9.57 13.10
C ARG A 74 7.39 -9.00 14.50
N THR A 75 7.47 -7.68 14.63
CA THR A 75 7.59 -7.01 15.93
C THR A 75 6.36 -7.25 16.80
N ILE A 76 5.15 -7.23 16.22
CA ILE A 76 3.90 -7.53 16.91
C ILE A 76 3.86 -8.98 17.42
N LEU A 77 4.34 -9.92 16.62
CA LEU A 77 4.34 -11.35 16.94
C LEU A 77 5.54 -11.78 17.80
N GLY A 78 6.48 -10.88 18.10
CA GLY A 78 7.72 -11.21 18.81
C GLY A 78 8.67 -12.12 18.02
N VAL A 79 8.51 -12.19 16.69
CA VAL A 79 9.30 -13.09 15.83
C VAL A 79 10.47 -12.33 15.22
N THR A 80 11.70 -12.73 15.54
CA THR A 80 12.89 -12.17 14.88
C THR A 80 13.04 -12.75 13.47
N ARG A 81 13.81 -12.07 12.60
CA ARG A 81 14.10 -12.61 11.26
C ARG A 81 14.87 -13.93 11.31
N LEU A 82 15.74 -14.08 12.31
CA LEU A 82 16.49 -15.31 12.57
C LEU A 82 15.54 -16.46 12.94
N THR A 83 14.65 -16.23 13.91
CA THR A 83 13.62 -17.20 14.31
C THR A 83 12.75 -17.57 13.13
N GLN A 84 12.32 -16.60 12.32
CA GLN A 84 11.49 -16.86 11.15
C GLN A 84 12.17 -17.82 10.16
N VAL A 85 13.47 -17.64 9.90
CA VAL A 85 14.24 -18.49 8.97
C VAL A 85 14.45 -19.88 9.55
N ARG A 86 14.85 -19.98 10.82
CA ARG A 86 15.09 -21.26 11.50
C ARG A 86 13.83 -22.13 11.57
N GLU A 87 12.71 -21.51 11.90
CA GLU A 87 11.39 -22.18 12.01
C GLU A 87 10.69 -22.34 10.65
N GLY A 88 11.29 -21.88 9.54
CA GLY A 88 10.69 -21.98 8.21
C GLY A 88 9.37 -21.21 8.03
N PHE A 89 9.09 -20.19 8.85
CA PHE A 89 7.82 -19.46 8.80
C PHE A 89 7.68 -18.63 7.52
N ARG A 90 6.72 -19.01 6.68
CA ARG A 90 6.36 -18.26 5.46
C ARG A 90 5.75 -16.89 5.79
N SER A 91 5.86 -15.94 4.87
CA SER A 91 5.20 -14.62 5.04
C SER A 91 3.67 -14.74 5.18
N SER A 92 3.06 -15.73 4.51
CA SER A 92 1.63 -16.06 4.64
C SER A 92 1.27 -16.52 6.05
N GLU A 93 2.20 -17.17 6.76
CA GLU A 93 2.00 -17.62 8.14
C GLU A 93 1.95 -16.42 9.10
N LEU A 94 2.88 -15.48 8.96
CA LEU A 94 2.87 -14.23 9.74
C LEU A 94 1.55 -13.47 9.52
N ARG A 95 1.06 -13.44 8.28
CA ARG A 95 -0.23 -12.85 7.94
C ARG A 95 -1.40 -13.57 8.62
N ARG A 96 -1.40 -14.91 8.57
CA ARG A 96 -2.43 -15.75 9.17
C ARG A 96 -2.52 -15.54 10.69
N ARG A 97 -1.37 -15.44 11.36
CA ARG A 97 -1.25 -15.24 12.82
C ARG A 97 -1.60 -13.82 13.25
N SER A 98 -1.21 -12.81 12.47
CA SER A 98 -1.47 -11.41 12.81
C SER A 98 -2.90 -10.97 12.52
N LYS A 99 -3.56 -11.57 11.52
CA LYS A 99 -4.91 -11.20 11.02
C LYS A 99 -5.03 -9.76 10.51
N ILE A 100 -3.90 -9.09 10.31
CA ILE A 100 -3.82 -7.72 9.83
C ILE A 100 -4.18 -7.66 8.34
N ARG A 101 -4.90 -6.63 7.91
CA ARG A 101 -5.28 -6.44 6.51
C ARG A 101 -4.07 -6.23 5.61
N ASP A 102 -4.06 -6.85 4.43
CA ASP A 102 -2.99 -6.66 3.45
C ASP A 102 -2.95 -5.22 2.95
N ALA A 103 -1.83 -4.53 3.19
CA ALA A 103 -1.63 -3.14 2.80
C ALA A 103 -1.60 -2.98 1.28
N VAL A 104 -1.06 -3.95 0.55
CA VAL A 104 -1.06 -3.92 -0.92
C VAL A 104 -2.48 -4.11 -1.45
N ALA A 105 -3.21 -5.10 -0.93
CA ALA A 105 -4.61 -5.28 -1.27
C ALA A 105 -5.46 -4.04 -0.92
N TRP A 106 -5.22 -3.43 0.24
CA TRP A 106 -5.90 -2.21 0.67
C TRP A 106 -5.62 -1.01 -0.23
N ALA A 107 -4.35 -0.82 -0.64
CA ALA A 107 -3.96 0.23 -1.59
C ALA A 107 -4.67 0.06 -2.94
N LYS A 108 -4.69 -1.17 -3.47
CA LYS A 108 -5.38 -1.53 -4.71
C LYS A 108 -6.89 -1.28 -4.61
N LEU A 109 -7.52 -1.75 -3.54
CA LEU A 109 -8.94 -1.55 -3.29
C LEU A 109 -9.28 -0.07 -3.15
N SER A 110 -8.44 0.70 -2.45
CA SER A 110 -8.61 2.16 -2.29
C SER A 110 -8.54 2.88 -3.64
N LYS A 111 -7.64 2.44 -4.53
CA LYS A 111 -7.55 2.94 -5.90
C LYS A 111 -8.79 2.61 -6.73
N ILE A 112 -9.32 1.40 -6.64
CA ILE A 112 -10.58 0.99 -7.31
C ILE A 112 -11.77 1.80 -6.79
N ARG A 113 -11.91 1.94 -5.47
CA ARG A 113 -12.97 2.75 -4.83
C ARG A 113 -12.92 4.20 -5.30
N TRP A 114 -11.71 4.76 -5.40
CA TRP A 114 -11.51 6.12 -5.92
C TRP A 114 -11.90 6.25 -7.38
N ALA A 115 -11.51 5.30 -8.24
CA ALA A 115 -11.93 5.27 -9.64
C ALA A 115 -13.46 5.18 -9.77
N GLY A 116 -14.10 4.28 -9.02
CA GLY A 116 -15.56 4.19 -9.00
C GLY A 116 -16.23 5.48 -8.51
N HIS A 117 -15.62 6.18 -7.56
CA HIS A 117 -16.10 7.50 -7.12
C HIS A 117 -15.99 8.55 -8.23
N ILE A 118 -14.89 8.56 -8.99
CA ILE A 118 -14.72 9.46 -10.15
C ILE A 118 -15.77 9.19 -11.23
N MET A 119 -16.03 7.91 -11.54
CA MET A 119 -16.97 7.51 -12.60
C MET A 119 -18.42 7.89 -12.30
N ARG A 120 -18.75 8.18 -11.02
CA ARG A 120 -20.08 8.68 -10.63
C ARG A 120 -20.25 10.19 -10.81
N PHE A 121 -19.20 10.94 -11.16
CA PHE A 121 -19.34 12.36 -11.45
C PHE A 121 -19.91 12.59 -12.84
N ALA A 122 -20.79 13.60 -12.96
CA ALA A 122 -21.22 14.13 -14.25
C ALA A 122 -20.00 14.65 -15.04
N GLU A 123 -20.07 14.55 -16.37
CA GLU A 123 -18.94 14.72 -17.31
C GLU A 123 -18.27 16.10 -17.28
N THR A 124 -18.90 17.10 -16.67
CA THR A 124 -18.46 18.50 -16.62
C THR A 124 -17.31 18.77 -15.65
N ARG A 125 -16.88 17.78 -14.85
CA ARG A 125 -15.84 17.98 -13.83
C ARG A 125 -14.45 17.72 -14.42
N TRP A 126 -13.56 18.73 -14.31
CA TRP A 126 -12.14 18.66 -14.68
C TRP A 126 -11.41 17.38 -14.25
N THR A 127 -11.86 16.76 -13.14
CA THR A 127 -11.32 15.48 -12.65
C THR A 127 -11.36 14.36 -13.69
N ARG A 128 -12.45 14.22 -14.47
CA ARG A 128 -12.56 13.18 -15.51
C ARG A 128 -11.70 13.53 -16.72
N ALA A 129 -11.80 14.79 -17.18
CA ALA A 129 -10.98 15.30 -18.27
C ALA A 129 -9.48 15.09 -18.02
N VAL A 130 -8.95 15.44 -16.84
CA VAL A 130 -7.53 15.28 -16.50
C VAL A 130 -7.08 13.82 -16.43
N ILE A 131 -7.98 12.91 -16.03
CA ILE A 131 -7.67 11.47 -15.92
C ILE A 131 -7.64 10.80 -17.28
N ASP A 132 -8.62 11.11 -18.14
CA ASP A 132 -8.73 10.55 -19.48
C ASP A 132 -7.76 11.23 -20.47
N TRP A 133 -7.20 12.38 -20.09
CA TRP A 133 -6.26 13.12 -20.93
C TRP A 133 -4.97 12.35 -21.16
N ILE A 134 -4.71 12.05 -22.43
CA ILE A 134 -3.48 11.44 -22.92
C ILE A 134 -2.80 12.48 -23.82
N PRO A 135 -1.64 13.04 -23.45
CA PRO A 135 -0.87 13.85 -24.37
C PRO A 135 -0.28 12.94 -25.45
N ARG A 136 -1.00 12.80 -26.58
CA ARG A 136 -0.58 12.01 -27.75
C ARG A 136 0.44 12.76 -28.61
N ASP A 137 0.44 14.09 -28.53
CA ASP A 137 1.23 14.96 -29.40
C ASP A 137 2.61 15.32 -28.83
N VAL A 138 2.95 14.80 -27.63
CA VAL A 138 4.22 15.09 -26.95
C VAL A 138 5.01 13.80 -26.75
N LYS A 139 6.17 13.69 -27.41
CA LYS A 139 7.15 12.62 -27.13
C LYS A 139 7.62 12.75 -25.69
N ARG A 140 7.49 11.68 -24.91
CA ARG A 140 7.94 11.67 -23.52
C ARG A 140 9.45 11.66 -23.44
N THR A 141 9.99 12.45 -22.50
CA THR A 141 11.42 12.47 -22.20
C THR A 141 11.89 11.09 -21.75
N PRO A 142 13.07 10.61 -22.21
CA PRO A 142 13.69 9.40 -21.70
C PRO A 142 13.77 9.40 -20.16
N GLY A 143 13.44 8.27 -19.52
CA GLY A 143 13.52 8.10 -18.06
C GLY A 143 12.20 8.28 -17.28
N ARG A 144 11.11 8.77 -17.90
CA ARG A 144 9.80 8.79 -17.22
C ARG A 144 9.22 7.38 -17.09
N PRO A 145 8.69 6.97 -15.93
CA PRO A 145 8.09 5.64 -15.77
C PRO A 145 7.02 5.37 -16.84
N PRO A 146 7.04 4.19 -17.50
CA PRO A 146 6.10 3.87 -18.57
C PRO A 146 4.67 3.71 -18.04
N THR A 147 4.54 3.29 -16.78
CA THR A 147 3.27 2.96 -16.14
C THR A 147 2.44 4.20 -15.81
N ARG A 148 1.21 4.24 -16.31
CA ARG A 148 0.21 5.25 -16.01
C ARG A 148 -0.65 4.83 -14.83
N TRP A 149 -1.37 5.80 -14.28
CA TRP A 149 -2.36 5.52 -13.25
C TRP A 149 -3.45 4.56 -13.74
N SER A 150 -3.91 4.73 -14.99
CA SER A 150 -4.94 3.93 -15.67
C SER A 150 -4.53 2.49 -15.97
N ASP A 151 -3.25 2.25 -16.25
CA ASP A 151 -2.72 0.92 -16.66
C ASP A 151 -2.99 -0.15 -15.60
N PHE A 152 -3.07 0.27 -14.33
CA PHE A 152 -3.49 -0.60 -13.23
C PHE A 152 -4.87 -1.23 -13.48
N PHE A 153 -5.85 -0.47 -13.97
CA PHE A 153 -7.20 -0.97 -14.19
C PHE A 153 -7.26 -1.90 -15.39
N VAL A 154 -6.59 -1.54 -16.49
CA VAL A 154 -6.49 -2.41 -17.68
C VAL A 154 -5.92 -3.77 -17.29
N LYS A 155 -4.81 -3.78 -16.54
CA LYS A 155 -4.23 -5.03 -16.04
C LYS A 155 -5.17 -5.79 -15.11
N THR A 156 -5.76 -5.11 -14.13
CA THR A 156 -6.64 -5.76 -13.14
C THR A 156 -7.91 -6.35 -13.77
N LEU A 157 -8.43 -5.73 -14.82
CA LEU A 157 -9.60 -6.22 -15.56
C LEU A 157 -9.26 -7.38 -16.51
N ASN A 158 -8.04 -7.41 -17.05
CA ASN A 158 -7.57 -8.49 -17.93
C ASN A 158 -7.08 -9.72 -17.16
N ASP A 159 -6.64 -9.56 -15.90
CA ASP A 159 -6.21 -10.65 -15.02
C ASP A 159 -7.41 -11.40 -14.36
N ARG A 160 -8.64 -11.18 -14.85
CA ARG A 160 -9.89 -11.79 -14.36
C ARG A 160 -10.34 -12.92 -15.28
#